data_AF-A0A4S2GKM3-F1
#
_entry.id   AF-A0A4S2GKM3-F1
#
_cell.length_a   1.000
_cell.length_b   1.000
_cell.length_c   1.000
_cell.angle_alpha   90.00
_cell.angle_beta   90.00
_cell.angle_gamma   90.00
#
_symmetry.space_group_name_H-M   'P 1'
#
loop_
_entity.id
_entity.type
_entity.pdbx_description
1 polymer ?
#
loop_
_entity_poly.entity_id
_entity_poly.type
_entity_poly.pdbx_seq_one_letter_code
_entity_poly.pdbx_strand_id
1 'polypeptide(L)'
;MRDGVLLIKEATRRGYSEAEPGDTVDISYAGQNKKRARVGHGVSYTLTTHADKAVVEKGMRIRRLVPRECLRLQGFSDGQIDKLLAVTSDTQAYRQAGNAVTVNVVHALGLRIKAAY
;
A
#
# COMPACT_ATOMS: atom_id res chain seq x y z
N MET A 1 -7.12 -20.94 -7.49
CA MET A 1 -6.67 -20.23 -8.71
C MET A 1 -7.62 -20.65 -9.81
N ARG A 2 -8.31 -19.70 -10.43
CA ARG A 2 -9.09 -19.89 -11.65
C ARG A 2 -8.67 -18.75 -12.58
N ASP A 3 -8.43 -19.04 -13.86
CA ASP A 3 -8.29 -18.04 -14.93
C ASP A 3 -7.30 -16.89 -14.67
N GLY A 4 -6.10 -17.19 -14.15
CA GLY A 4 -5.07 -16.16 -14.01
C GLY A 4 -5.34 -15.10 -12.93
N VAL A 5 -6.29 -15.35 -12.02
CA VAL A 5 -6.57 -14.50 -10.84
C VAL A 5 -6.37 -15.24 -9.50
N LEU A 6 -5.91 -14.51 -8.49
CA LEU A 6 -5.83 -14.99 -7.11
C LEU A 6 -7.14 -14.72 -6.38
N LEU A 7 -7.65 -15.74 -5.67
CA LEU A 7 -8.87 -15.60 -4.87
C LEU A 7 -8.47 -15.24 -3.44
N ILE A 8 -8.69 -13.98 -3.05
CA ILE A 8 -8.38 -13.47 -1.72
C ILE A 8 -9.63 -13.58 -0.85
N LYS A 9 -9.53 -14.32 0.25
CA LYS A 9 -10.64 -14.55 1.18
C LYS A 9 -11.14 -13.24 1.79
N GLU A 10 -12.43 -12.96 1.66
CA GLU A 10 -13.03 -11.70 2.10
C GLU A 10 -14.46 -11.93 2.62
N ALA A 11 -14.91 -11.12 3.58
CA ALA A 11 -16.26 -11.17 4.14
C ALA A 11 -17.35 -10.59 3.19
N THR A 12 -17.36 -11.04 1.94
CA THR A 12 -18.38 -10.76 0.91
C THR A 12 -19.37 -11.92 0.78
N ARG A 13 -20.49 -11.73 0.06
CA ARG A 13 -21.46 -12.82 -0.23
C ARG A 13 -20.82 -13.99 -0.98
N ARG A 14 -19.83 -13.71 -1.85
CA ARG A 14 -19.05 -14.73 -2.58
C ARG A 14 -17.96 -15.37 -1.70
N GLY A 15 -17.56 -14.73 -0.60
CA GLY A 15 -16.53 -15.19 0.33
C GLY A 15 -15.09 -14.89 -0.11
N TYR A 16 -14.91 -14.21 -1.25
CA TYR A 16 -13.61 -13.81 -1.79
C TYR A 16 -13.72 -12.59 -2.69
N SER A 17 -12.57 -11.98 -2.98
CA SER A 17 -12.33 -11.04 -4.07
C SER A 17 -11.27 -11.61 -5.00
N GLU A 18 -11.40 -11.36 -6.29
CA GLU A 18 -10.38 -11.70 -7.29
C GLU A 18 -9.27 -10.64 -7.26
N ALA A 19 -8.02 -11.03 -7.46
CA ALA A 19 -6.86 -10.14 -7.50
C ALA A 19 -5.96 -10.51 -8.68
N GLU A 20 -5.57 -9.49 -9.43
CA GLU A 20 -4.72 -9.59 -10.62
C GLU A 20 -3.29 -9.14 -10.32
N PRO A 21 -2.29 -9.54 -11.13
CA PRO A 21 -0.94 -9.00 -11.02
C PRO A 21 -0.91 -7.46 -11.06
N GLY A 22 -0.32 -6.84 -10.05
CA GLY A 22 -0.29 -5.39 -9.85
C GLY A 22 -1.28 -4.88 -8.81
N ASP A 23 -2.29 -5.68 -8.45
CA ASP A 23 -3.23 -5.32 -7.39
C ASP A 23 -2.58 -5.38 -6.02
N THR A 24 -3.02 -4.48 -5.14
CA THR A 24 -2.62 -4.51 -3.73
C THR A 24 -3.54 -5.41 -2.95
N VAL A 25 -2.99 -6.19 -2.02
CA VAL A 25 -3.72 -7.05 -1.10
C VAL A 25 -3.39 -6.66 0.35
N ASP A 26 -4.44 -6.48 1.15
CA ASP A 26 -4.30 -6.34 2.59
C ASP A 26 -4.14 -7.72 3.25
N ILE A 27 -2.92 -7.97 3.72
CA ILE A 27 -2.50 -9.22 4.38
C ILE A 27 -2.64 -9.16 5.91
N SER A 28 -3.17 -8.07 6.47
CA SER A 28 -3.51 -8.04 7.90
C SER A 28 -4.56 -9.10 8.21
N TYR A 29 -4.39 -9.79 9.35
CA TYR A 29 -5.35 -10.79 9.82
C TYR A 29 -5.73 -11.82 8.74
N ALA A 30 -4.77 -12.29 7.94
CA ALA A 30 -5.03 -13.20 6.81
C ALA A 30 -5.79 -14.49 7.23
N GLY A 31 -5.60 -14.95 8.47
CA GLY A 31 -6.32 -16.10 9.03
C GLY A 31 -7.76 -15.82 9.47
N GLN A 32 -8.19 -14.55 9.56
CA GLN A 32 -9.52 -14.18 10.06
C GLN A 32 -10.47 -13.77 8.93
N ASN A 33 -11.69 -14.32 8.96
CA ASN A 33 -12.73 -14.02 7.98
C ASN A 33 -13.64 -12.85 8.41
N LYS A 34 -13.05 -11.74 8.84
CA LYS A 34 -13.81 -10.58 9.33
C LYS A 34 -13.66 -9.31 8.48
N LYS A 35 -12.69 -9.29 7.56
CA LYS A 35 -12.32 -8.09 6.81
C LYS A 35 -12.95 -8.09 5.41
N ARG A 36 -13.46 -6.93 5.01
CA ARG A 36 -13.89 -6.57 3.65
C ARG A 36 -12.85 -5.65 3.00
N ALA A 37 -12.99 -5.42 1.70
CA ALA A 37 -12.09 -4.62 0.88
C ALA A 37 -10.62 -5.02 1.08
N ARG A 38 -10.28 -6.27 0.75
CA ARG A 38 -8.88 -6.73 0.86
C ARG A 38 -8.07 -6.44 -0.39
N VAL A 39 -8.70 -6.35 -1.56
CA VAL A 39 -8.02 -6.17 -2.83
C VAL A 39 -8.24 -4.73 -3.31
N GLY A 40 -7.14 -4.01 -3.56
CA GLY A 40 -7.14 -2.71 -4.22
C GLY A 40 -6.73 -2.90 -5.68
N HIS A 41 -7.67 -2.65 -6.59
CA HIS A 41 -7.45 -2.83 -8.03
C HIS A 41 -6.66 -1.66 -8.62
N GLY A 42 -5.41 -1.90 -9.01
CA GLY A 42 -4.51 -0.85 -9.50
C GLY A 42 -4.19 0.27 -8.50
N VAL A 43 -4.61 0.13 -7.23
CA VAL A 43 -4.40 1.11 -6.17
C VAL A 43 -4.04 0.40 -4.86
N SER A 44 -3.32 1.10 -3.99
CA SER A 44 -3.16 0.66 -2.60
C SER A 44 -4.18 1.38 -1.72
N TYR A 45 -4.82 0.64 -0.82
CA TYR A 45 -5.54 1.25 0.29
C TYR A 45 -4.58 1.86 1.31
N THR A 46 -5.13 2.52 2.33
CA THR A 46 -4.36 3.23 3.36
C THR A 46 -3.22 2.37 3.90
N LEU A 47 -1.99 2.86 3.70
CA LEU A 47 -0.81 2.31 4.34
C LEU A 47 -0.95 2.50 5.84
N THR A 48 -0.85 1.41 6.61
CA THR A 48 -0.83 1.51 8.07
C THR A 48 0.62 1.52 8.55
N THR A 49 0.82 1.75 9.85
CA THR A 49 2.15 1.63 10.47
C THR A 49 2.66 0.19 10.49
N HIS A 50 1.78 -0.78 10.19
CA HIS A 50 2.10 -2.18 10.06
C HIS A 50 2.40 -2.49 8.60
N ALA A 51 3.38 -3.35 8.36
CA ALA A 51 3.77 -3.78 7.02
C ALA A 51 2.76 -4.81 6.47
N ASP A 52 1.50 -4.38 6.35
CA ASP A 52 0.32 -5.22 6.12
C ASP A 52 -0.24 -5.12 4.70
N LYS A 53 0.42 -4.36 3.83
CA LYS A 53 0.11 -4.26 2.40
C LYS A 53 1.07 -5.08 1.57
N ALA A 54 0.54 -5.77 0.60
CA ALA A 54 1.26 -6.63 -0.33
C ALA A 54 0.79 -6.37 -1.76
N VAL A 55 1.58 -6.78 -2.74
CA VAL A 55 1.24 -6.73 -4.17
C VAL A 55 1.17 -8.16 -4.71
N VAL A 56 0.26 -8.38 -5.65
CA VAL A 56 0.22 -9.61 -6.45
C VAL A 56 1.24 -9.50 -7.58
N GLU A 57 2.22 -10.40 -7.61
CA GLU A 57 3.21 -10.44 -8.68
C GLU A 57 2.71 -11.26 -9.88
N LYS A 58 3.34 -11.09 -11.05
CA LYS A 58 3.01 -11.84 -12.28
C LYS A 58 3.06 -13.36 -12.12
N GLY A 59 3.90 -13.86 -11.19
CA GLY A 59 3.96 -15.27 -10.82
C GLY A 59 2.85 -15.73 -9.87
N MET A 60 1.84 -14.89 -9.63
CA MET A 60 0.69 -15.16 -8.75
C MET A 60 1.12 -15.41 -7.30
N ARG A 61 2.20 -14.72 -6.90
CA ARG A 61 2.72 -14.71 -5.53
C ARG A 61 2.35 -13.38 -4.89
N ILE A 62 1.95 -13.45 -3.63
CA ILE A 62 1.70 -12.26 -2.81
C ILE A 62 3.00 -11.90 -2.12
N ARG A 63 3.53 -10.71 -2.42
CA ARG A 63 4.74 -10.17 -1.79
C ARG A 63 4.39 -8.90 -1.04
N ARG A 64 4.86 -8.77 0.20
CA ARG A 64 4.74 -7.51 0.96
C ARG A 64 5.39 -6.35 0.20
N LEU A 65 4.73 -5.18 0.21
CA LEU A 65 5.33 -3.95 -0.30
C LEU A 65 6.57 -3.62 0.51
N VAL A 66 7.70 -3.30 -0.13
CA VAL A 66 8.92 -2.88 0.57
C VAL A 66 8.81 -1.42 1.01
N PRO A 67 9.63 -0.95 1.99
CA PRO A 67 9.52 0.41 2.49
C PRO A 67 9.63 1.49 1.40
N ARG A 68 10.49 1.26 0.40
CA ARG A 68 10.60 2.14 -0.78
C ARG A 68 9.28 2.25 -1.55
N GLU A 69 8.59 1.14 -1.77
CA GLU A 69 7.29 1.12 -2.47
C GLU A 69 6.25 1.89 -1.66
N CYS A 70 6.20 1.68 -0.33
CA CYS A 70 5.32 2.43 0.57
C CYS A 70 5.58 3.95 0.53
N LEU A 71 6.85 4.38 0.54
CA LEU A 71 7.21 5.80 0.46
C LEU A 71 6.90 6.41 -0.91
N ARG A 72 7.08 5.64 -2.00
CA ARG A 72 6.65 6.06 -3.35
C ARG A 72 5.15 6.26 -3.43
N LEU A 73 4.35 5.37 -2.82
CA LEU A 73 2.89 5.54 -2.74
C LEU A 73 2.48 6.82 -2.01
N GLN A 74 3.29 7.28 -1.05
CA GLN A 74 3.09 8.58 -0.38
C GLN A 74 3.60 9.78 -1.20
N GLY A 75 4.20 9.56 -2.38
CA GLY A 75 4.67 10.62 -3.27
C GLY A 75 6.07 11.15 -2.96
N PHE A 76 6.87 10.44 -2.15
CA PHE A 76 8.28 10.79 -1.96
C PHE A 76 9.08 10.52 -3.23
N SER A 77 10.02 11.43 -3.56
CA SER A 77 10.96 11.23 -4.66
C SER A 77 12.05 10.21 -4.28
N ASP A 78 12.62 9.50 -5.26
CA ASP A 78 13.62 8.46 -5.00
C ASP A 78 14.84 9.00 -4.23
N GLY A 79 15.29 10.22 -4.51
CA GLY A 79 16.39 10.84 -3.76
C GLY A 79 16.05 11.17 -2.30
N GLN A 80 14.79 11.44 -1.96
CA GLN A 80 14.35 11.57 -0.56
C GLN A 80 14.30 10.21 0.11
N ILE A 81 13.82 9.19 -0.62
CA ILE A 81 13.73 7.82 -0.12
C ILE A 81 15.12 7.26 0.18
N ASP A 82 16.09 7.45 -0.71
CA ASP A 82 17.46 6.98 -0.53
C ASP A 82 18.08 7.54 0.75
N LYS A 83 17.92 8.85 1.00
CA LYS A 83 18.40 9.51 2.21
C LYS A 83 17.72 8.96 3.47
N LEU A 84 16.41 8.73 3.42
CA LEU A 84 15.65 8.20 4.54
C LEU A 84 16.06 6.77 4.88
N LEU A 85 16.14 5.89 3.86
CA LEU A 85 16.48 4.48 4.03
C LEU A 85 17.95 4.24 4.37
N ALA A 86 18.86 5.18 4.04
CA ALA A 86 20.26 5.08 4.44
C ALA A 86 20.48 5.12 5.96
N VAL A 87 19.53 5.68 6.72
CA VAL A 87 19.65 5.88 8.18
C VAL A 87 18.51 5.27 8.99
N THR A 88 17.51 4.66 8.33
CA THR A 88 16.28 4.18 8.96
C THR A 88 16.11 2.68 8.70
N SER A 89 15.82 1.90 9.75
CA SER A 89 15.51 0.48 9.57
C SER A 89 14.17 0.27 8.85
N ASP A 90 14.00 -0.85 8.15
CA ASP A 90 12.77 -1.17 7.43
C ASP A 90 11.52 -1.03 8.31
N THR A 91 11.56 -1.55 9.54
CA THR A 91 10.46 -1.45 10.51
C THR A 91 10.08 0.00 10.79
N GLN A 92 11.07 0.88 10.97
CA GLN A 92 10.82 2.30 11.20
C GLN A 92 10.34 3.01 9.94
N ALA A 93 10.87 2.63 8.77
CA ALA A 93 10.45 3.19 7.49
C ALA A 93 8.99 2.85 7.16
N TYR A 94 8.52 1.62 7.46
CA TYR A 94 7.09 1.30 7.39
C TYR A 94 6.25 2.18 8.30
N ARG A 95 6.67 2.36 9.55
CA ARG A 95 5.96 3.21 10.52
C ARG A 95 5.89 4.66 10.05
N GLN A 96 6.98 5.19 9.50
CA GLN A 96 7.03 6.53 8.93
C GLN A 96 6.11 6.65 7.71
N ALA A 97 6.13 5.70 6.78
CA ALA A 97 5.27 5.71 5.61
C ALA A 97 3.77 5.60 5.97
N GLY A 98 3.42 4.83 7.00
CA GLY A 98 2.04 4.71 7.49
C GLY A 98 1.54 5.97 8.23
N ASN A 99 2.42 6.70 8.90
CA ASN A 99 2.09 7.97 9.58
C ASN A 99 2.21 9.19 8.67
N ALA A 100 2.83 9.06 7.49
CA ALA A 100 3.03 10.16 6.56
C ALA A 100 1.72 10.58 5.89
N VAL A 101 1.67 11.85 5.49
CA VAL A 101 0.65 12.39 4.60
C VAL A 101 1.21 12.41 3.18
N THR A 102 0.37 12.14 2.18
CA THR A 102 0.77 12.09 0.78
C THR A 102 1.29 13.46 0.31
N VAL A 103 2.55 13.49 -0.15
CA VAL A 103 3.31 14.70 -0.53
C VAL A 103 2.56 15.54 -1.56
N ASN A 104 1.97 14.89 -2.56
CA ASN A 104 1.23 15.57 -3.63
C ASN A 104 0.03 16.38 -3.10
N VAL A 105 -0.67 15.85 -2.09
CA VAL A 105 -1.82 16.53 -1.46
C VAL A 105 -1.34 17.73 -0.66
N VAL A 106 -0.30 17.56 0.16
CA VAL A 106 0.27 18.65 0.96
C VAL A 106 0.81 19.77 0.05
N HIS A 107 1.47 19.42 -1.05
CA HIS A 107 1.96 20.38 -2.03
C HIS A 107 0.81 21.19 -2.66
N ALA A 108 -0.26 20.53 -3.09
CA ALA A 108 -1.44 21.22 -3.63
C ALA A 108 -2.10 22.16 -2.61
N LEU A 109 -2.20 21.74 -1.34
CA LEU A 109 -2.69 22.60 -0.26
C LEU A 109 -1.79 23.81 -0.04
N GLY A 110 -0.46 23.62 -0.02
CA GLY A 110 0.51 24.70 0.11
C GLY A 110 0.40 25.75 -0.99
N LEU A 111 0.19 25.33 -2.24
CA LEU A 111 -0.04 26.26 -3.36
C LEU A 111 -1.32 27.07 -3.18
N ARG A 112 -2.40 26.45 -2.70
CA ARG A 112 -3.67 27.14 -2.43
C ARG A 112 -3.54 28.15 -1.31
N ILE A 113 -2.81 27.82 -0.24
CA ILE A 113 -2.53 28.75 0.85
C ILE A 113 -1.69 29.91 0.34
N LYS A 114 -0.61 29.64 -0.42
CA LYS A 114 0.25 30.68 -1.00
C LYS A 114 -0.50 31.64 -1.92
N ALA A 115 -1.51 31.16 -2.65
CA ALA A 115 -2.31 32.00 -3.55
C ALA A 115 -3.37 32.85 -2.83
N ALA A 116 -3.67 32.55 -1.57
CA ALA A 116 -4.67 33.27 -0.75
C ALA A 116 -4.07 34.47 0.01
N TYR A 117 -2.74 34.59 0.03
CA TYR A 117 -1.97 35.69 0.61
C TYR A 117 -1.16 36.39 -0.47
#